data_AF-A0A3D0VWZ3-F1
#
_entry.id   AF-A0A3D0VWZ3-F1
#
_cell.length_a   1.000
_cell.length_b   1.000
_cell.length_c   1.000
_cell.angle_alpha   90.00
_cell.angle_beta   90.00
_cell.angle_gamma   90.00
#
_symmetry.space_group_name_H-M   'P 1'
#
loop_
_entity.id
_entity.type
_entity.pdbx_description
1 polymer ?
#
loop_
_entity_poly.entity_id
_entity_poly.type
_entity_poly.pdbx_seq_one_letter_code
_entity_poly.pdbx_strand_id
1 'polypeptide(L)'
;MITGEMKNKVDSIWDTIWTGGITSPITVLEQITYLMFMKLLDDNQLKAEANANLLGVPLKNKVFQDGMCVISENPRVETEYKNLRWNVFHNH
;
A
#
# COMPACT_ATOMS: atom_id res chain seq x y z
N MET A 1 -8.06 12.13 23.79
CA MET A 1 -8.41 10.82 24.34
C MET A 1 -8.60 9.89 23.16
N ILE A 2 -7.68 8.95 22.91
CA ILE A 2 -7.84 7.95 21.85
C ILE A 2 -9.03 7.07 22.26
N THR A 3 -10.08 7.04 21.46
CA THR A 3 -11.31 6.30 21.77
C THR A 3 -11.03 4.79 21.83
N GLY A 4 -11.79 4.06 22.66
CA GLY A 4 -11.63 2.61 22.83
C GLY A 4 -11.71 1.83 21.51
N GLU A 5 -12.50 2.31 20.55
CA GLU A 5 -12.61 1.71 19.21
C GLU A 5 -11.31 1.75 18.40
N MET A 6 -10.56 2.84 18.49
CA MET A 6 -9.28 2.96 17.77
C MET A 6 -8.25 2.01 18.36
N LYS A 7 -8.22 1.90 19.70
CA LYS A 7 -7.36 0.95 20.39
C LYS A 7 -7.70 -0.50 20.00
N ASN A 8 -8.98 -0.86 20.00
CA ASN A 8 -9.43 -2.20 19.62
C ASN A 8 -9.05 -2.58 18.18
N LYS A 9 -9.05 -1.62 17.24
CA LYS A 9 -8.59 -1.86 15.86
C LYS A 9 -7.08 -2.14 15.80
N VAL A 10 -6.29 -1.39 16.58
CA VAL A 10 -4.84 -1.61 16.66
C VAL A 10 -4.54 -2.98 17.27
N ASP A 11 -5.22 -3.33 18.37
CA ASP A 11 -5.06 -4.63 19.04
C ASP A 11 -5.43 -5.79 18.08
N SER A 12 -6.50 -5.65 17.30
CA SER A 12 -6.89 -6.67 16.29
C SER A 12 -5.86 -6.86 15.17
N ILE A 13 -5.21 -5.79 14.72
CA ILE A 13 -4.11 -5.88 13.75
C ILE A 13 -2.94 -6.64 14.38
N TRP A 14 -2.64 -6.36 15.64
CA TRP A 14 -1.56 -7.01 16.38
C TRP A 14 -1.80 -8.52 16.53
N ASP A 15 -3.02 -8.92 16.89
CA ASP A 15 -3.42 -10.34 17.01
C ASP A 15 -3.33 -11.08 15.66
N THR A 16 -3.69 -10.41 14.57
CA THR A 16 -3.62 -10.98 13.21
C THR A 16 -2.17 -11.27 12.81
N ILE A 17 -1.26 -10.34 13.09
CA ILE A 17 0.16 -10.49 12.74
C ILE A 17 0.83 -11.54 13.64
N TRP A 18 0.47 -11.58 14.92
CA TRP A 18 0.96 -12.59 15.86
C TRP A 18 0.54 -14.01 15.43
N THR A 19 -0.73 -14.19 15.03
CA THR A 19 -1.27 -15.47 14.54
C THR A 19 -0.62 -15.90 13.22
N GLY A 20 -0.14 -14.94 12.40
CA GLY A 20 0.60 -15.18 11.16
C GLY A 20 2.05 -15.67 11.34
N GLY A 21 2.52 -15.86 12.58
CA GLY A 21 3.84 -16.43 12.87
C GLY A 21 5.01 -15.44 12.88
N ILE A 22 4.73 -14.12 12.79
CA ILE A 22 5.75 -13.08 12.95
C ILE A 22 5.88 -12.75 14.44
N THR A 23 6.88 -13.32 15.11
CA THR A 23 7.01 -13.23 16.58
C THR A 23 7.85 -12.05 17.05
N SER A 24 8.67 -11.44 16.18
CA SER A 24 9.54 -10.32 16.53
C SER A 24 8.81 -8.97 16.40
N PRO A 25 8.62 -8.21 17.50
CA PRO A 25 7.90 -6.94 17.47
C PRO A 25 8.50 -5.89 16.53
N ILE A 26 9.83 -5.90 16.33
CA ILE A 26 10.52 -4.97 15.41
C ILE A 26 10.14 -5.31 13.97
N THR A 27 10.14 -6.58 13.60
CA THR A 27 9.74 -7.03 12.27
C THR A 27 8.28 -6.69 11.99
N VAL A 28 7.40 -6.84 12.99
CA VAL A 28 6.00 -6.42 12.87
C VAL A 28 5.89 -4.92 12.56
N LEU A 29 6.63 -4.09 13.30
CA LEU A 29 6.64 -2.65 13.07
C LEU A 29 7.10 -2.29 11.65
N GLU A 30 8.14 -2.95 11.14
CA GLU A 30 8.63 -2.77 9.77
C GLU A 30 7.56 -3.13 8.74
N GLN A 31 6.90 -4.29 8.89
CA GLN A 31 5.85 -4.72 7.96
C GLN A 31 4.66 -3.76 7.94
N ILE A 32 4.20 -3.29 9.12
CA ILE A 32 3.13 -2.29 9.19
C ILE A 32 3.58 -0.98 8.53
N THR A 33 4.82 -0.55 8.77
CA THR A 33 5.37 0.68 8.16
C THR A 33 5.42 0.56 6.64
N TYR A 34 5.82 -0.59 6.09
CA TYR A 34 5.79 -0.82 4.64
C TYR A 34 4.37 -0.76 4.07
N LEU A 35 3.39 -1.38 4.74
CA LEU A 35 1.99 -1.30 4.33
C LEU A 35 1.47 0.14 4.35
N MET A 36 1.76 0.90 5.40
CA MET A 36 1.39 2.32 5.49
C MET A 36 2.04 3.13 4.37
N PHE A 37 3.32 2.88 4.06
CA PHE A 37 4.01 3.60 3.00
C PHE A 37 3.43 3.30 1.61
N MET A 38 3.15 2.03 1.31
CA MET A 38 2.49 1.63 0.05
C MET A 38 1.12 2.29 -0.11
N LYS A 39 0.32 2.33 0.96
CA LYS A 39 -0.98 3.02 0.96
C LYS A 39 -0.82 4.52 0.72
N LEU A 40 0.12 5.17 1.42
CA LEU A 40 0.37 6.61 1.27
C LEU A 40 0.83 6.97 -0.14
N LEU A 41 1.63 6.13 -0.80
CA LEU A 41 2.03 6.34 -2.18
C LEU A 41 0.83 6.31 -3.13
N ASP A 42 -0.04 5.30 -2.98
CA ASP A 42 -1.24 5.18 -3.82
C ASP A 42 -2.23 6.34 -3.59
N ASP A 43 -2.48 6.69 -2.31
CA ASP A 43 -3.37 7.81 -1.96
C ASP A 43 -2.88 9.15 -2.54
N ASN A 44 -1.56 9.39 -2.56
CA ASN A 44 -0.99 10.59 -3.17
C ASN A 44 -1.16 10.61 -4.68
N GLN A 45 -0.96 9.48 -5.35
CA GLN A 45 -1.20 9.40 -6.79
C GLN A 45 -2.68 9.55 -7.13
N LEU A 46 -3.60 8.92 -6.37
CA LEU A 46 -5.04 9.08 -6.56
C LEU A 46 -5.47 10.55 -6.43
N LYS A 47 -4.94 11.28 -5.45
CA LYS A 47 -5.19 12.72 -5.30
C LYS A 47 -4.66 13.51 -6.50
N ALA A 48 -3.46 13.19 -6.97
CA ALA A 48 -2.88 13.84 -8.15
C ALA A 48 -3.69 13.54 -9.42
N GLU A 49 -4.16 12.30 -9.60
CA GLU A 49 -5.04 11.87 -10.69
C GLU A 49 -6.38 12.60 -10.64
N ALA A 50 -7.00 12.72 -9.47
CA ALA A 50 -8.24 13.48 -9.29
C ALA A 50 -8.07 14.97 -9.65
N ASN A 51 -7.00 15.60 -9.17
CA ASN A 51 -6.70 17.01 -9.50
C ASN A 51 -6.43 17.20 -11.01
N ALA A 52 -5.69 16.28 -11.63
CA ALA A 52 -5.39 16.31 -13.05
C ALA A 52 -6.67 16.17 -13.90
N ASN A 53 -7.57 15.26 -13.51
CA ASN A 53 -8.87 15.06 -14.15
C ASN A 53 -9.76 16.32 -14.03
N LEU A 54 -9.77 16.97 -12.86
CA LEU A 54 -10.50 18.23 -12.66
C LEU A 54 -9.98 19.37 -13.55
N LEU A 55 -8.66 19.42 -13.75
CA LEU A 55 -8.01 20.43 -14.59
C LEU A 55 -7.98 20.05 -16.08
N GLY A 56 -8.41 18.83 -16.44
CA GLY A 56 -8.37 18.31 -17.81
C GLY A 56 -6.95 18.12 -18.37
N VAL A 57 -5.94 18.01 -17.49
CA VAL A 57 -4.54 17.85 -17.90
C VAL A 57 -4.04 16.43 -17.61
N PRO A 58 -3.14 15.87 -18.42
CA PRO A 58 -2.55 14.57 -18.12
C PRO A 58 -1.55 14.68 -16.95
N LEU A 59 -1.62 13.73 -16.02
CA LEU A 59 -0.64 13.60 -14.94
C LEU A 59 0.69 13.08 -15.50
N LYS A 60 1.72 13.93 -15.49
CA LYS A 60 3.04 13.61 -16.07
C LYS A 60 3.91 12.69 -15.20
N ASN A 61 3.94 12.93 -13.88
CA ASN A 61 4.82 12.21 -12.97
C ASN A 61 4.02 11.26 -12.07
N LYS A 62 3.55 10.17 -12.66
CA LYS A 62 2.90 9.07 -11.93
C LYS A 62 3.98 8.18 -11.29
N VAL A 63 3.78 7.79 -10.03
CA VAL A 63 4.65 6.81 -9.33
C VAL A 63 4.39 5.42 -9.91
N PHE A 64 3.12 5.04 -9.99
CA PHE A 64 2.63 3.86 -10.68
C PHE A 64 2.30 4.23 -12.12
N GLN A 65 3.18 3.87 -13.04
CA GLN A 65 3.03 4.17 -14.47
C GLN A 65 1.99 3.24 -15.12
N ASP A 66 1.73 3.45 -16.41
CA ASP A 66 0.90 2.56 -17.21
C ASP A 66 1.79 1.46 -17.82
N GLY A 67 1.41 0.18 -17.72
CA GLY A 67 2.15 -0.95 -18.29
C GLY A 67 2.82 -1.90 -17.29
N MET A 68 3.89 -2.58 -17.72
CA MET A 68 4.60 -3.59 -16.94
C MET A 68 5.67 -2.98 -16.04
N CYS A 69 5.70 -3.44 -14.79
CA CYS A 69 6.74 -3.18 -13.80
C CYS A 69 7.58 -4.44 -13.61
N VAL A 70 8.90 -4.31 -13.75
CA VAL A 70 9.85 -5.39 -13.42
C VAL A 70 10.24 -5.22 -11.95
N ILE A 71 9.78 -6.15 -11.10
CA ILE A 71 10.01 -6.13 -9.65
C ILE A 71 11.40 -6.71 -9.32
N SER A 72 11.79 -7.75 -10.03
CA SER A 72 13.10 -8.39 -9.90
C SER A 72 13.59 -8.83 -11.27
N GLU A 73 14.87 -8.63 -11.55
CA GLU A 73 15.51 -9.11 -12.78
C GLU A 73 15.94 -10.59 -12.66
N ASN A 74 16.18 -11.10 -11.45
CA ASN A 74 16.65 -12.47 -11.23
C ASN A 74 16.13 -13.07 -9.90
N PRO A 75 15.17 -14.02 -9.91
CA PRO A 75 14.39 -14.46 -11.06
C PRO A 75 13.55 -13.31 -11.63
N ARG A 76 13.27 -13.32 -12.95
CA ARG A 76 12.46 -12.28 -13.58
C ARG A 76 11.02 -12.35 -13.04
N VAL A 77 10.65 -11.34 -12.27
CA VAL A 77 9.29 -11.15 -11.76
C VAL A 77 8.76 -9.84 -12.31
N GLU A 78 7.71 -9.92 -13.10
CA GLU A 78 7.03 -8.76 -13.68
C GLU A 78 5.54 -8.79 -13.35
N THR A 79 4.96 -7.61 -13.21
CA THR A 79 3.51 -7.44 -13.01
C THR A 79 3.09 -6.09 -13.58
N GLU A 80 1.81 -5.92 -13.86
CA GLU A 80 1.30 -4.60 -14.23
C GLU A 80 1.38 -3.64 -13.04
N TYR A 81 1.75 -2.38 -13.29
CA TYR A 81 1.77 -1.33 -12.26
C TYR A 81 0.43 -1.20 -11.52
N LYS A 82 -0.69 -1.50 -12.21
CA LYS A 82 -2.03 -1.52 -11.62
C LYS A 82 -2.16 -2.51 -10.47
N ASN A 83 -1.48 -3.65 -10.53
CA ASN A 83 -1.51 -4.68 -9.48
C ASN A 83 -0.70 -4.28 -8.24
N LEU A 84 0.10 -3.21 -8.32
CA LEU A 84 0.86 -2.67 -7.19
C LEU A 84 0.10 -1.54 -6.47
N ARG A 85 -1.08 -1.14 -6.96
CA ARG A 85 -1.90 -0.07 -6.38
C ARG A 85 -2.62 -0.60 -5.15
N TRP A 86 -2.50 0.11 -4.03
CA TRP A 86 -3.14 -0.28 -2.77
C TRP A 86 -4.65 -0.48 -2.91
N ASN A 87 -5.33 0.41 -3.62
CA ASN A 87 -6.77 0.39 -3.86
C ASN A 87 -7.24 -0.78 -4.76
N VAL A 88 -6.31 -1.51 -5.39
CA VAL A 88 -6.62 -2.68 -6.23
C VAL A 88 -6.42 -4.00 -5.47
N PHE A 89 -5.74 -3.99 -4.31
CA PHE A 89 -5.60 -5.19 -3.50
C PHE A 89 -6.96 -5.61 -2.94
N HIS A 90 -7.42 -6.79 -3.37
CA HIS A 90 -8.59 -7.45 -2.80
C HIS A 90 -8.10 -8.73 -2.11
N ASN A 91 -8.58 -9.00 -0.89
CA ASN A 91 -8.44 -10.33 -0.31
C ASN A 91 -9.29 -11.30 -1.13
N HIS A 92 -8.67 -12.36 -1.63
CA HIS A 92 -9.38 -13.55 -2.08
C HIS A 92 -9.79 -14.41 -0.88
#